data_AF-A0A2R6NXM8-F1
#
_entry.id   AF-A0A2R6NXM8-F1
#
_cell.length_a   1.000
_cell.length_b   1.000
_cell.length_c   1.000
_cell.angle_alpha   90.00
_cell.angle_beta   90.00
_cell.angle_gamma   90.00
#
_symmetry.space_group_name_H-M   'P 1'
#
loop_
_entity.id
_entity.type
_entity.pdbx_description
1 polymer ?
#
loop_
_entity_poly.entity_id
_entity_poly.type
_entity_poly.pdbx_seq_one_letter_code
_entity_poly.pdbx_strand_id
1 'polypeptide(L)'
;MFAQGATPGKVDTWCYHEDDEDFTKDATALDIWVLDQLRTLFHNASTDASLSAHLHQEKTVFFLHLLGLDTTGHSYRPHSKEYMANIQVVDSIVRQTEAMFSEFYKDESTSFVFTADHGMSKIGNHGDGDPDNTRTPLIAWGAGVRGPLPDTTPSSHDEYSAPWGLSHLLRQDVDQADIAALMSALIGVDWPVNSVGVLPDVDPTRPGYLRSEGKGQARAALINAQVLLEHYRVKHVLKKTHSLFYKPFPYFSDDSEWEHTPGIKGLANITQLLATERYNDARKASAELIKQALAGLRYLETYDRSLIRGIVISAYLGWIAFSAAHILPEEFVQPLQSTFALNAISAVILVAFWASFALQKSPATFYAYMAFPVYFWRHAIKATGGSVVALTKNPAVDRVALTKVIVRGCLVVAALQSMVVAYTHRSIWSIGFVIMGLVWPLLTWPTEMTKEDPYLFPSWAGLCTITAIFPLLPVDKAESVMLM
;
A
#
# COMPACT_ATOMS: atom_id res chain seq x y z
N MET A 1 14.44 16.94 -3.38
CA MET A 1 13.73 16.24 -2.27
C MET A 1 14.49 16.36 -0.93
N PHE A 2 15.76 15.97 -0.82
CA PHE A 2 16.45 15.84 0.48
C PHE A 2 16.95 17.14 1.13
N ALA A 3 17.18 18.22 0.38
CA ALA A 3 17.66 19.49 0.94
C ALA A 3 16.58 20.24 1.74
N GLN A 4 15.30 20.06 1.40
CA GLN A 4 14.22 20.83 2.01
C GLN A 4 13.97 20.34 3.44
N GLY A 5 14.21 21.21 4.42
CA GLY A 5 14.07 20.88 5.85
C GLY A 5 15.29 20.19 6.47
N ALA A 6 16.35 19.96 5.68
CA ALA A 6 17.62 19.48 6.22
C ALA A 6 18.31 20.57 7.05
N THR A 7 19.17 20.16 7.98
CA THR A 7 20.05 21.09 8.70
C THR A 7 20.95 21.83 7.70
N PRO A 8 21.05 23.17 7.76
CA PRO A 8 21.88 23.93 6.83
C PRO A 8 23.33 23.43 6.78
N GLY A 9 23.88 23.25 5.58
CA GLY A 9 25.25 22.77 5.36
C GLY A 9 25.47 21.27 5.59
N LYS A 10 24.40 20.47 5.70
CA LYS A 10 24.48 18.99 5.79
C LYS A 10 24.15 18.25 4.51
N VAL A 11 23.46 18.89 3.58
CA VAL A 11 23.02 18.25 2.34
C VAL A 11 23.33 19.19 1.19
N ASP A 12 24.21 18.75 0.30
CA ASP A 12 24.43 19.39 -0.99
C ASP A 12 23.62 18.66 -2.06
N THR A 13 23.01 19.40 -2.99
CA THR A 13 22.16 18.82 -4.04
C THR A 13 22.42 19.46 -5.38
N TRP A 14 22.52 18.61 -6.39
CA TRP A 14 22.49 18.99 -7.80
C TRP A 14 21.28 18.32 -8.43
N CYS A 15 20.55 19.07 -9.25
CA CYS A 15 19.43 18.56 -10.04
C CYS A 15 19.51 19.19 -11.43
N TYR A 16 19.17 18.42 -12.46
CA TYR A 16 18.94 18.95 -13.80
C TYR A 16 17.72 19.89 -13.80
N HIS A 17 17.54 20.68 -14.85
CA HIS A 17 16.41 21.60 -14.93
C HIS A 17 15.12 20.81 -15.20
N GLU A 18 13.96 21.32 -14.74
CA GLU A 18 12.67 20.66 -14.99
C GLU A 18 12.37 20.51 -16.50
N ASP A 19 12.82 21.47 -17.31
CA ASP A 19 12.69 21.43 -18.77
C ASP A 19 13.52 20.30 -19.44
N ASP A 20 14.49 19.72 -18.72
CA ASP A 20 15.28 18.59 -19.20
C ASP A 20 14.52 17.25 -19.02
N GLU A 21 13.45 17.21 -18.19
CA GLU A 21 12.52 16.09 -18.04
C GLU A 21 11.55 15.99 -19.24
N ASP A 22 12.10 15.96 -20.45
CA ASP A 22 11.36 15.92 -21.70
C ASP A 22 11.12 14.48 -22.17
N PHE A 23 9.90 13.98 -21.97
CA PHE A 23 9.45 12.64 -22.36
C PHE A 23 9.48 12.38 -23.88
N THR A 24 9.81 13.37 -24.70
CA THR A 24 9.99 13.19 -26.15
C THR A 24 11.43 12.89 -26.57
N LYS A 25 12.39 13.05 -25.65
CA LYS A 25 13.82 12.83 -25.89
C LYS A 25 14.28 11.49 -25.34
N ASP A 26 15.52 11.13 -25.70
CA ASP A 26 16.22 10.00 -25.09
C ASP A 26 16.50 10.31 -23.61
N ALA A 27 15.82 9.58 -22.73
CA ALA A 27 15.88 9.81 -21.29
C ALA A 27 17.21 9.36 -20.65
N THR A 28 18.02 8.59 -21.36
CA THR A 28 19.35 8.17 -20.88
C THR A 28 20.27 9.35 -20.60
N ALA A 29 20.02 10.51 -21.25
CA ALA A 29 20.77 11.74 -21.03
C ALA A 29 20.71 12.21 -19.57
N LEU A 30 19.59 11.99 -18.87
CA LEU A 30 19.43 12.35 -17.46
C LEU A 30 20.28 11.45 -16.55
N ASP A 31 20.35 10.15 -16.85
CA ASP A 31 21.21 9.21 -16.12
C ASP A 31 22.69 9.57 -16.31
N ILE A 32 23.08 9.91 -17.54
CA ILE A 32 24.45 10.34 -17.88
C ILE A 32 24.78 11.66 -17.16
N TRP A 33 23.84 12.60 -17.10
CA TRP A 33 24.04 13.85 -16.38
C TRP A 33 24.39 13.63 -14.91
N VAL A 34 23.76 12.66 -14.24
CA VAL A 34 24.07 12.31 -12.84
C VAL A 34 25.49 11.79 -12.69
N LEU A 35 25.91 10.89 -13.60
CA LEU A 35 27.29 10.41 -13.64
C LEU A 35 28.28 11.55 -13.87
N ASP A 36 27.97 12.49 -14.77
CA ASP A 36 28.82 13.64 -15.06
C ASP A 36 28.92 14.60 -13.86
N GLN A 37 27.84 14.83 -13.12
CA GLN A 37 27.91 15.62 -11.88
C GLN A 37 28.80 14.94 -10.83
N LEU A 38 28.72 13.61 -10.68
CA LEU A 38 29.62 12.88 -9.79
C LEU A 38 31.09 13.03 -10.22
N ARG A 39 31.37 12.97 -11.53
CA ARG A 39 32.73 13.19 -12.07
C ARG A 39 33.22 14.60 -11.78
N THR A 40 32.38 15.60 -12.00
CA THR A 40 32.70 16.99 -11.67
C THR A 40 32.97 17.16 -10.17
N LEU A 41 32.16 16.54 -9.30
CA LEU A 41 32.35 16.60 -7.84
C LEU A 41 33.73 16.06 -7.43
N PHE A 42 34.09 14.86 -7.87
CA PHE A 42 35.39 14.25 -7.54
C PHE A 42 36.56 14.97 -8.20
N HIS A 43 36.39 15.49 -9.42
CA HIS A 43 37.41 16.32 -10.06
C HIS A 43 37.67 17.61 -9.26
N ASN A 44 36.61 18.32 -8.87
CA ASN A 44 36.74 19.55 -8.08
C ASN A 44 37.43 19.26 -6.74
N ALA A 45 37.07 18.16 -6.08
CA ALA A 45 37.68 17.71 -4.84
C ALA A 45 39.18 17.35 -4.98
N SER A 46 39.68 17.07 -6.20
CA SER A 46 41.12 16.88 -6.43
C SER A 46 41.92 18.19 -6.41
N THR A 47 41.25 19.33 -6.58
CA THR A 47 41.87 20.67 -6.63
C THR A 47 41.46 21.59 -5.47
N ASP A 48 40.34 21.30 -4.81
CA ASP A 48 39.83 22.02 -3.63
C ASP A 48 40.04 21.17 -2.37
N ALA A 49 41.00 21.58 -1.54
CA ALA A 49 41.32 20.88 -0.30
C ALA A 49 40.19 20.89 0.74
N SER A 50 39.34 21.93 0.76
CA SER A 50 38.21 22.01 1.68
C SER A 50 37.13 21.02 1.27
N LEU A 51 36.80 20.97 -0.02
CA LEU A 51 35.86 19.98 -0.57
C LEU A 51 36.39 18.55 -0.38
N SER A 52 37.67 18.32 -0.66
CA SER A 52 38.33 17.04 -0.42
C SER A 52 38.17 16.59 1.03
N ALA A 53 38.51 17.46 1.98
CA ALA A 53 38.37 17.17 3.41
C ALA A 53 36.92 16.92 3.82
N HIS A 54 35.95 17.61 3.20
CA HIS A 54 34.53 17.40 3.44
C HIS A 54 34.07 16.02 2.98
N LEU A 55 34.45 15.60 1.76
CA LEU A 55 34.06 14.28 1.21
C LEU A 55 34.76 13.10 1.91
N HIS A 56 35.86 13.34 2.62
CA HIS A 56 36.56 12.35 3.44
C HIS A 56 36.08 12.32 4.90
N GLN A 57 35.03 13.06 5.25
CA GLN A 57 34.43 12.94 6.58
C GLN A 57 33.79 11.55 6.75
N GLU A 58 33.83 11.05 7.98
CA GLU A 58 33.11 9.83 8.33
C GLU A 58 31.62 9.96 8.03
N LYS A 59 31.00 8.85 7.62
CA LYS A 59 29.54 8.75 7.42
C LYS A 59 29.00 9.68 6.34
N THR A 60 29.81 9.97 5.33
CA THR A 60 29.39 10.67 4.12
C THR A 60 28.50 9.75 3.28
N VAL A 61 27.33 10.25 2.88
CA VAL A 61 26.35 9.50 2.09
C VAL A 61 26.18 10.17 0.74
N PHE A 62 26.30 9.38 -0.32
CA PHE A 62 26.01 9.79 -1.68
C PHE A 62 24.69 9.14 -2.13
N PHE A 63 23.81 9.95 -2.71
CA PHE A 63 22.55 9.48 -3.27
C PHE A 63 22.46 9.86 -4.74
N LEU A 64 22.43 8.85 -5.60
CA LEU A 64 22.32 9.00 -7.05
C LEU A 64 20.95 8.51 -7.49
N HIS A 65 20.17 9.37 -8.13
CA HIS A 65 18.85 9.05 -8.66
C HIS A 65 18.90 9.00 -10.18
N LEU A 66 18.59 7.85 -10.78
CA LEU A 66 18.66 7.62 -12.22
C LEU A 66 17.23 7.53 -12.79
N LEU A 67 16.75 8.62 -13.36
CA LEU A 67 15.35 8.76 -13.82
C LEU A 67 15.09 8.08 -15.18
N GLY A 68 16.11 7.85 -16.00
CA GLY A 68 15.94 7.51 -17.42
C GLY A 68 15.09 6.26 -17.67
N LEU A 69 15.19 5.25 -16.79
CA LEU A 69 14.37 4.04 -16.88
C LEU A 69 12.88 4.32 -16.68
N ASP A 70 12.49 5.21 -15.77
CA ASP A 70 11.08 5.55 -15.55
C ASP A 70 10.49 6.21 -16.80
N THR A 71 11.13 7.27 -17.29
CA THR A 71 10.73 8.00 -18.50
C THR A 71 10.66 7.09 -19.73
N THR A 72 11.66 6.23 -19.92
CA THR A 72 11.68 5.26 -21.02
C THR A 72 10.57 4.21 -20.87
N GLY A 73 10.29 3.77 -19.64
CA GLY A 73 9.21 2.84 -19.32
C GLY A 73 7.83 3.40 -19.64
N HIS A 74 7.55 4.66 -19.29
CA HIS A 74 6.30 5.33 -19.67
C HIS A 74 6.14 5.47 -21.18
N SER A 75 7.23 5.77 -21.87
CA SER A 75 7.21 6.10 -23.30
C SER A 75 7.13 4.86 -24.20
N TYR A 76 7.89 3.82 -23.85
CA TYR A 76 8.11 2.64 -24.70
C TYR A 76 7.67 1.32 -24.08
N ARG A 77 7.39 1.29 -22.77
CA ARG A 77 7.06 0.11 -21.93
C ARG A 77 8.25 -0.78 -21.56
N PRO A 78 8.15 -1.58 -20.48
CA PRO A 78 9.30 -2.25 -19.86
C PRO A 78 9.96 -3.38 -20.67
N HIS A 79 9.33 -3.86 -21.75
CA HIS A 79 9.88 -4.93 -22.58
C HIS A 79 10.28 -4.45 -23.99
N SER A 80 10.32 -3.14 -24.19
CA SER A 80 10.80 -2.50 -25.42
C SER A 80 12.31 -2.58 -25.59
N LYS A 81 12.78 -2.34 -26.81
CA LYS A 81 14.22 -2.31 -27.13
C LYS A 81 14.89 -1.12 -26.45
N GLU A 82 14.20 0.01 -26.40
CA GLU A 82 14.59 1.26 -25.78
C GLU A 82 14.82 1.07 -24.27
N TYR A 83 13.88 0.43 -23.58
CA TYR A 83 14.02 0.12 -22.15
C TYR A 83 15.22 -0.79 -21.90
N MET A 84 15.41 -1.83 -22.71
CA MET A 84 16.56 -2.75 -22.60
C MET A 84 17.89 -2.04 -22.85
N ALA A 85 17.94 -1.10 -23.80
CA ALA A 85 19.12 -0.28 -24.05
C ALA A 85 19.41 0.67 -22.86
N ASN A 86 18.38 1.27 -22.26
CA ASN A 86 18.54 2.12 -21.07
C ASN A 86 19.05 1.30 -19.87
N ILE A 87 18.63 0.04 -19.70
CA ILE A 87 19.18 -0.85 -18.65
C ILE A 87 20.70 -1.01 -18.83
N GLN A 88 21.19 -1.18 -20.06
CA GLN A 88 22.63 -1.31 -20.34
C GLN A 88 23.39 -0.02 -20.01
N VAL A 89 22.78 1.14 -20.24
CA VAL A 89 23.35 2.43 -19.83
C VAL A 89 23.48 2.50 -18.31
N VAL A 90 22.43 2.14 -17.57
CA VAL A 90 22.45 2.12 -16.10
C VAL A 90 23.50 1.13 -15.56
N ASP A 91 23.61 -0.08 -16.13
CA ASP A 91 24.67 -1.04 -15.76
C ASP A 91 26.08 -0.44 -15.94
N SER A 92 26.29 0.28 -17.05
CA SER A 92 27.56 0.99 -17.30
C SER A 92 27.82 2.10 -16.27
N ILE A 93 26.79 2.85 -15.89
CA ILE A 93 26.89 3.92 -14.89
C ILE A 93 27.25 3.34 -13.52
N VAL A 94 26.62 2.23 -13.11
CA VAL A 94 26.93 1.55 -11.83
C VAL A 94 28.41 1.13 -11.79
N ARG A 95 28.89 0.48 -12.87
CA ARG A 95 30.30 0.06 -12.99
C ARG A 95 31.28 1.24 -12.89
N GLN A 96 30.97 2.33 -13.58
CA GLN A 96 31.82 3.53 -13.56
C GLN A 96 31.80 4.24 -12.21
N THR A 97 30.64 4.28 -11.56
CA THR A 97 30.48 4.82 -10.21
C THR A 97 31.37 4.06 -9.24
N GLU A 98 31.27 2.73 -9.19
CA GLU A 98 32.13 1.91 -8.32
C GLU A 98 33.63 2.17 -8.55
N ALA A 99 34.07 2.20 -9.82
CA ALA A 99 35.47 2.48 -10.17
C ALA A 99 35.92 3.88 -9.69
N MET A 100 35.06 4.89 -9.82
CA MET A 100 35.36 6.25 -9.36
C MET A 100 35.50 6.34 -7.85
N PHE A 101 34.62 5.68 -7.09
CA PHE A 101 34.72 5.63 -5.63
C PHE A 101 36.01 4.91 -5.19
N SER A 102 36.34 3.79 -5.83
CA SER A 102 37.58 3.05 -5.55
C SER A 102 38.82 3.90 -5.82
N GLU A 103 38.89 4.64 -6.94
CA GLU A 103 40.03 5.51 -7.25
C GLU A 103 40.07 6.76 -6.36
N PHE A 104 38.93 7.32 -5.96
CA PHE A 104 38.89 8.54 -5.14
C PHE A 104 39.33 8.26 -3.69
N TYR A 105 38.76 7.25 -3.06
CA TYR A 105 39.02 6.93 -1.64
C TYR A 105 40.24 6.03 -1.44
N LYS A 106 40.55 5.17 -2.42
CA LYS A 106 41.67 4.21 -2.36
C LYS A 106 41.66 3.32 -1.12
N ASP A 107 40.45 2.96 -0.67
CA ASP A 107 40.21 2.08 0.46
C ASP A 107 39.09 1.06 0.16
N GLU A 108 38.78 0.22 1.14
CA GLU A 108 37.68 -0.76 1.07
C GLU A 108 36.55 -0.39 2.05
N SER A 109 36.37 0.90 2.35
CA SER A 109 35.46 1.39 3.40
C SER A 109 34.08 1.80 2.89
N THR A 110 33.86 1.77 1.58
CA THR A 110 32.59 2.16 0.95
C THR A 110 31.62 0.98 0.90
N SER A 111 30.40 1.20 1.38
CA SER A 111 29.25 0.29 1.16
C SER A 111 28.38 0.83 0.03
N PHE A 112 27.91 -0.06 -0.85
CA PHE A 112 26.99 0.26 -1.94
C PHE A 112 25.65 -0.42 -1.71
N VAL A 113 24.57 0.31 -1.96
CA VAL A 113 23.19 -0.20 -1.95
C VAL A 113 22.51 0.30 -3.22
N PHE A 114 22.22 -0.62 -4.13
CA PHE A 114 21.53 -0.36 -5.39
C PHE A 114 20.11 -0.91 -5.33
N THR A 115 19.13 -0.06 -5.63
CA THR A 115 17.70 -0.39 -5.60
C THR A 115 16.93 0.52 -6.54
N ALA A 116 15.62 0.25 -6.70
CA ALA A 116 14.66 1.16 -7.29
C ALA A 116 13.61 1.56 -6.25
N ASP A 117 12.95 2.69 -6.48
CA ASP A 117 11.81 3.20 -5.69
C ASP A 117 10.49 2.52 -6.08
N HIS A 118 10.34 2.12 -7.33
CA HIS A 118 9.24 1.28 -7.80
C HIS A 118 9.63 0.38 -8.97
N GLY A 119 8.75 -0.57 -9.28
CA GLY A 119 8.77 -1.31 -10.54
C GLY A 119 7.85 -0.66 -11.58
N MET A 120 7.51 -1.40 -12.64
CA MET A 120 6.68 -0.89 -13.73
C MET A 120 5.80 -2.00 -14.31
N SER A 121 4.52 -1.69 -14.52
CA SER A 121 3.58 -2.60 -15.14
C SER A 121 3.88 -2.78 -16.63
N LYS A 122 3.36 -3.84 -17.23
CA LYS A 122 3.54 -4.16 -18.66
C LYS A 122 3.09 -3.06 -19.62
N ILE A 123 2.22 -2.15 -19.17
CA ILE A 123 1.73 -1.03 -19.98
C ILE A 123 2.53 0.26 -19.77
N GLY A 124 3.60 0.22 -18.98
CA GLY A 124 4.44 1.38 -18.70
C GLY A 124 3.86 2.32 -17.65
N ASN A 125 2.95 1.85 -16.79
CA ASN A 125 2.44 2.60 -15.64
C ASN A 125 2.96 2.03 -14.31
N HIS A 126 2.94 2.84 -13.26
CA HIS A 126 3.22 2.44 -11.88
C HIS A 126 2.32 3.19 -10.88
N GLY A 127 2.41 2.85 -9.59
CA GLY A 127 1.68 3.54 -8.51
C GLY A 127 0.44 2.82 -7.98
N ASP A 128 0.16 1.60 -8.45
CA ASP A 128 -0.85 0.71 -7.86
C ASP A 128 -0.20 -0.45 -7.07
N GLY A 129 -1.03 -1.41 -6.64
CA GLY A 129 -0.59 -2.56 -5.83
C GLY A 129 -0.16 -3.78 -6.65
N ASP A 130 0.02 -3.67 -7.96
CA ASP A 130 0.51 -4.78 -8.79
C ASP A 130 1.93 -5.19 -8.34
N PRO A 131 2.25 -6.49 -8.24
CA PRO A 131 3.59 -6.94 -7.92
C PRO A 131 4.68 -6.38 -8.83
N ASP A 132 4.41 -6.18 -10.13
CA ASP A 132 5.39 -5.62 -11.07
C ASP A 132 5.67 -4.13 -10.77
N ASN A 133 4.75 -3.43 -10.11
CA ASN A 133 4.92 -2.05 -9.66
C ASN A 133 5.64 -1.92 -8.32
N THR A 134 5.65 -2.98 -7.51
CA THR A 134 6.11 -2.94 -6.12
C THR A 134 7.40 -3.73 -5.88
N ARG A 135 7.73 -4.69 -6.75
CA ARG A 135 8.98 -5.44 -6.68
C ARG A 135 10.11 -4.62 -7.29
N THR A 136 11.14 -4.36 -6.50
CA THR A 136 12.34 -3.65 -6.92
C THR A 136 13.59 -4.52 -6.71
N PRO A 137 14.64 -4.37 -7.54
CA PRO A 137 15.90 -5.03 -7.27
C PRO A 137 16.51 -4.48 -5.98
N LEU A 138 17.20 -5.31 -5.22
CA LEU A 138 18.05 -4.88 -4.12
C LEU A 138 19.38 -5.62 -4.21
N ILE A 139 20.46 -4.87 -4.41
CA ILE A 139 21.83 -5.40 -4.45
C ILE A 139 22.67 -4.54 -3.49
N ALA A 140 23.33 -5.18 -2.54
CA ALA A 140 24.25 -4.52 -1.63
C ALA A 140 25.62 -5.19 -1.67
N TRP A 141 26.70 -4.40 -1.63
CA TRP A 141 28.08 -4.89 -1.64
C TRP A 141 29.04 -3.88 -0.99
N GLY A 142 30.33 -4.23 -0.93
CA GLY A 142 31.38 -3.40 -0.33
C GLY A 142 31.52 -3.59 1.19
N ALA A 143 31.98 -2.55 1.87
CA ALA A 143 32.27 -2.57 3.30
C ALA A 143 31.05 -2.99 4.13
N GLY A 144 31.25 -3.83 5.14
CA GLY A 144 30.20 -4.23 6.08
C GLY A 144 29.08 -5.12 5.51
N VAL A 145 29.02 -5.35 4.20
CA VAL A 145 28.02 -6.21 3.56
C VAL A 145 28.56 -7.64 3.43
N ARG A 146 27.70 -8.62 3.73
CA ARG A 146 27.99 -10.04 3.54
C ARG A 146 27.96 -10.38 2.05
N GLY A 147 28.97 -11.12 1.59
CA GLY A 147 28.97 -11.69 0.24
C GLY A 147 27.82 -12.68 -0.04
N PRO A 148 27.69 -13.12 -1.30
CA PRO A 148 26.64 -14.03 -1.74
C PRO A 148 26.73 -15.37 -1.02
N LEU A 149 25.57 -15.98 -0.78
CA LEU A 149 25.44 -17.32 -0.21
C LEU A 149 24.89 -18.28 -1.26
N PRO A 150 25.22 -19.58 -1.19
CA PRO A 150 24.53 -20.59 -1.99
C PRO A 150 23.04 -20.62 -1.64
N ASP A 151 22.22 -21.02 -2.60
CA ASP A 151 20.78 -21.20 -2.38
C ASP A 151 20.48 -22.26 -1.29
N THR A 152 19.25 -22.24 -0.77
CA THR A 152 18.77 -23.13 0.29
C THR A 152 18.03 -24.35 -0.25
N THR A 153 17.70 -25.28 0.66
CA THR A 153 16.75 -26.37 0.38
C THR A 153 15.64 -26.32 1.45
N PRO A 154 14.38 -26.02 1.08
CA PRO A 154 13.89 -25.71 -0.28
C PRO A 154 14.50 -24.43 -0.87
N SER A 155 14.46 -24.33 -2.21
CA SER A 155 15.02 -23.19 -2.94
C SER A 155 14.36 -21.88 -2.49
N SER A 156 15.15 -20.82 -2.40
CA SER A 156 14.66 -19.46 -2.16
C SER A 156 14.04 -18.79 -3.39
N HIS A 157 14.11 -19.44 -4.56
CA HIS A 157 13.56 -18.96 -5.82
C HIS A 157 12.16 -19.53 -6.10
N ASP A 158 11.36 -18.73 -6.81
CA ASP A 158 10.03 -19.09 -7.29
C ASP A 158 9.98 -19.02 -8.83
N GLU A 159 8.81 -19.23 -9.44
CA GLU A 159 8.61 -19.14 -10.89
C GLU A 159 9.00 -17.76 -11.46
N TYR A 160 8.86 -16.70 -10.66
CA TYR A 160 9.19 -15.34 -11.05
C TYR A 160 10.71 -15.10 -11.10
N SER A 161 11.47 -15.64 -10.13
CA SER A 161 12.92 -15.46 -10.07
C SER A 161 13.77 -16.56 -10.72
N ALA A 162 13.16 -17.67 -11.15
CA ALA A 162 13.86 -18.73 -11.87
C ALA A 162 14.51 -18.27 -13.19
N PRO A 163 13.89 -17.41 -14.03
CA PRO A 163 14.48 -16.98 -15.30
C PRO A 163 15.72 -16.08 -15.17
N TRP A 164 16.04 -15.59 -13.97
CA TRP A 164 17.16 -14.66 -13.77
C TRP A 164 18.54 -15.31 -13.97
N GLY A 165 18.63 -16.64 -13.97
CA GLY A 165 19.90 -17.36 -14.02
C GLY A 165 20.71 -17.29 -12.72
N LEU A 166 20.09 -16.81 -11.63
CA LEU A 166 20.73 -16.61 -10.32
C LEU A 166 20.32 -17.64 -9.26
N SER A 167 19.57 -18.68 -9.62
CA SER A 167 19.05 -19.70 -8.67
C SER A 167 20.10 -20.54 -7.95
N HIS A 168 21.38 -20.34 -8.25
CA HIS A 168 22.48 -20.94 -7.49
C HIS A 168 22.87 -20.11 -6.26
N LEU A 169 22.36 -18.88 -6.15
CA LEU A 169 22.56 -17.95 -5.04
C LEU A 169 21.28 -17.81 -4.22
N LEU A 170 21.41 -17.48 -2.94
CA LEU A 170 20.28 -17.19 -2.07
C LEU A 170 19.58 -15.88 -2.48
N ARG A 171 18.28 -15.94 -2.75
CA ARG A 171 17.38 -14.78 -2.79
C ARG A 171 16.88 -14.47 -1.38
N GLN A 172 16.93 -13.20 -1.01
CA GLN A 172 16.41 -12.70 0.26
C GLN A 172 15.64 -11.40 0.05
N ASP A 173 14.31 -11.50 0.10
CA ASP A 173 13.43 -10.34 -0.02
C ASP A 173 13.30 -9.60 1.31
N VAL A 174 13.17 -8.28 1.22
CA VAL A 174 12.97 -7.33 2.32
C VAL A 174 11.89 -6.32 1.93
N ASP A 175 11.32 -5.61 2.90
CA ASP A 175 10.42 -4.50 2.59
C ASP A 175 11.23 -3.23 2.23
N GLN A 176 10.71 -2.36 1.37
CA GLN A 176 11.41 -1.12 0.99
C GLN A 176 11.78 -0.24 2.20
N ALA A 177 10.94 -0.26 3.24
CA ALA A 177 11.19 0.47 4.49
C ALA A 177 12.45 -0.05 5.24
N ASP A 178 12.88 -1.28 4.99
CA ASP A 178 14.02 -1.92 5.64
C ASP A 178 15.36 -1.39 5.12
N ILE A 179 15.37 -0.80 3.92
CA ILE A 179 16.59 -0.30 3.28
C ILE A 179 17.24 0.81 4.12
N ALA A 180 16.45 1.73 4.67
CA ALA A 180 16.97 2.79 5.53
C ALA A 180 17.56 2.23 6.84
N ALA A 181 16.96 1.18 7.40
CA ALA A 181 17.49 0.46 8.57
C ALA A 181 18.82 -0.23 8.26
N LEU A 182 18.91 -0.88 7.08
CA LEU A 182 20.15 -1.48 6.59
C LEU A 182 21.24 -0.44 6.41
N MET A 183 20.96 0.68 5.74
CA MET A 183 21.90 1.78 5.54
C MET A 183 22.42 2.33 6.88
N SER A 184 21.52 2.61 7.84
CA SER A 184 21.91 3.08 9.17
C SER A 184 22.83 2.09 9.91
N ALA A 185 22.56 0.79 9.77
CA ALA A 185 23.41 -0.24 10.36
C ALA A 185 24.79 -0.32 9.69
N LEU A 186 24.87 -0.14 8.36
CA LEU A 186 26.13 -0.17 7.62
C LEU A 186 27.05 1.00 7.99
N ILE A 187 26.52 2.22 8.07
CA ILE A 187 27.32 3.41 8.38
C ILE A 187 27.42 3.72 9.88
N GLY A 188 26.77 2.93 10.74
CA GLY A 188 26.84 3.09 12.20
C GLY A 188 26.31 4.44 12.70
N VAL A 189 25.14 4.86 12.19
CA VAL A 189 24.44 6.07 12.63
C VAL A 189 23.15 5.73 13.37
N ASP A 190 22.58 6.74 14.02
CA ASP A 190 21.24 6.65 14.59
C ASP A 190 20.21 6.34 13.49
N TRP A 191 19.20 5.57 13.87
CA TRP A 191 18.15 5.16 12.95
C TRP A 191 17.25 6.36 12.60
N PRO A 192 16.65 6.40 11.41
CA PRO A 192 15.75 7.49 11.05
C PRO A 192 14.59 7.57 12.04
N VAL A 193 14.27 8.78 12.50
CA VAL A 193 13.32 9.04 13.61
C VAL A 193 11.90 8.50 13.39
N ASN A 194 11.53 8.21 12.15
CA ASN A 194 10.23 7.64 11.77
C ASN A 194 10.36 6.27 11.07
N SER A 195 11.49 5.59 11.25
CA SER A 195 11.74 4.30 10.62
C SER A 195 10.81 3.23 11.16
N VAL A 196 10.06 2.59 10.26
CA VAL A 196 9.32 1.35 10.52
C VAL A 196 10.04 0.13 9.96
N GLY A 197 11.26 0.32 9.43
CA GLY A 197 12.06 -0.72 8.82
C GLY A 197 12.56 -1.77 9.82
N VAL A 198 12.60 -3.01 9.36
CA VAL A 198 13.15 -4.16 10.07
C VAL A 198 14.47 -4.53 9.43
N LEU A 199 15.56 -4.42 10.19
CA LEU A 199 16.87 -4.83 9.68
C LEU A 199 16.82 -6.34 9.33
N PRO A 200 17.22 -6.74 8.10
CA PRO A 200 17.10 -8.14 7.66
C PRO A 200 17.85 -9.14 8.57
N ASP A 201 18.91 -8.68 9.24
CA ASP A 201 19.73 -9.45 10.18
C ASP A 201 19.06 -9.70 11.54
N VAL A 202 17.86 -9.19 11.80
CA VAL A 202 17.14 -9.42 13.04
C VAL A 202 16.75 -10.89 13.23
N ASP A 203 16.33 -11.58 12.18
CA ASP A 203 15.87 -12.97 12.26
C ASP A 203 17.07 -13.94 12.14
N PRO A 204 17.39 -14.75 13.17
CA PRO A 204 18.49 -15.70 13.10
C PRO A 204 18.22 -16.90 12.18
N THR A 205 16.98 -17.11 11.74
CA THR A 205 16.60 -18.20 10.83
C THR A 205 16.77 -17.82 9.37
N ARG A 206 16.94 -16.53 9.07
CA ARG A 206 17.14 -16.01 7.71
C ARG A 206 18.49 -15.30 7.62
N PRO A 207 19.29 -15.54 6.58
CA PRO A 207 20.53 -14.81 6.39
C PRO A 207 20.25 -13.33 6.05
N GLY A 208 20.81 -12.39 6.81
CA GLY A 208 20.66 -10.94 6.59
C GLY A 208 21.62 -10.36 5.54
N TYR A 209 22.03 -9.10 5.65
CA TYR A 209 22.99 -8.46 4.74
C TYR A 209 24.29 -8.06 5.44
N LEU A 210 24.34 -8.01 6.77
CA LEU A 210 25.54 -7.55 7.47
C LEU A 210 26.62 -8.63 7.51
N ARG A 211 27.87 -8.21 7.32
CA ARG A 211 29.07 -9.07 7.48
C ARG A 211 29.35 -9.41 8.94
N SER A 212 28.93 -8.55 9.88
CA SER A 212 29.12 -8.81 11.32
C SER A 212 28.33 -10.05 11.74
N GLU A 213 28.89 -10.88 12.62
CA GLU A 213 28.19 -12.06 13.16
C GLU A 213 28.01 -11.99 14.68
N GLY A 214 27.06 -12.79 15.19
CA GLY A 214 26.85 -12.98 16.63
C GLY A 214 26.46 -11.69 17.35
N LYS A 215 27.40 -11.15 18.16
CA LYS A 215 27.17 -10.00 19.04
C LYS A 215 26.75 -8.73 18.27
N GLY A 216 27.33 -8.50 17.09
CA GLY A 216 27.04 -7.31 16.27
C GLY A 216 25.57 -7.29 15.83
N GLN A 217 25.12 -8.36 15.17
CA GLN A 217 23.75 -8.53 14.74
C GLN A 217 22.76 -8.51 15.92
N ALA A 218 23.10 -9.16 17.04
CA ALA A 218 22.23 -9.17 18.21
C ALA A 218 22.04 -7.77 18.84
N ARG A 219 23.09 -6.94 18.84
CA ARG A 219 22.99 -5.54 19.28
C ARG A 219 22.15 -4.70 18.31
N ALA A 220 22.38 -4.85 17.00
CA ALA A 220 21.58 -4.17 15.98
C ALA A 220 20.10 -4.56 16.08
N ALA A 221 19.81 -5.83 16.34
CA ALA A 221 18.44 -6.32 16.53
C ALA A 221 17.78 -5.75 17.79
N LEU A 222 18.50 -5.61 18.91
CA LEU A 222 17.98 -4.92 20.10
C LEU A 222 17.66 -3.44 19.79
N ILE A 223 18.55 -2.73 19.10
CA ILE A 223 18.35 -1.31 18.75
C ILE A 223 17.10 -1.16 17.86
N ASN A 224 16.96 -2.00 16.83
CA ASN A 224 15.78 -1.99 15.97
C ASN A 224 14.49 -2.23 16.78
N ALA A 225 14.52 -3.18 17.73
CA ALA A 225 13.38 -3.46 18.61
C ALA A 225 13.04 -2.27 19.52
N GLN A 226 14.04 -1.54 20.03
CA GLN A 226 13.83 -0.34 20.82
C GLN A 226 13.17 0.78 20.01
N VAL A 227 13.67 1.05 18.80
CA VAL A 227 13.12 2.08 17.90
C VAL A 227 11.65 1.78 17.57
N LEU A 228 11.34 0.56 17.14
CA LEU A 228 9.97 0.19 16.75
C LEU A 228 9.02 0.12 17.95
N LEU A 229 9.50 -0.33 19.11
CA LEU A 229 8.69 -0.33 20.34
C LEU A 229 8.36 1.10 20.79
N GLU A 230 9.27 2.06 20.60
CA GLU A 230 9.01 3.44 20.97
C GLU A 230 7.92 4.08 20.10
N HIS A 231 7.90 3.78 18.80
CA HIS A 231 6.77 4.16 17.94
C HIS A 231 5.43 3.65 18.47
N TYR A 232 5.37 2.38 18.87
CA TYR A 232 4.16 1.82 19.49
C TYR A 232 3.81 2.54 20.80
N ARG A 233 4.78 2.77 21.69
CA ARG A 233 4.57 3.42 23.00
C ARG A 233 4.01 4.82 22.86
N VAL A 234 4.59 5.64 21.99
CA VAL A 234 4.11 7.01 21.74
C VAL A 234 2.67 6.99 21.20
N LYS A 235 2.36 6.12 20.22
CA LYS A 235 0.99 6.00 19.71
C LYS A 235 0.03 5.43 20.76
N HIS A 236 0.48 4.52 21.61
CA HIS A 236 -0.30 3.93 22.70
C HIS A 236 -0.77 5.02 23.65
N VAL A 237 0.16 5.83 24.15
CA VAL A 237 -0.14 6.94 25.05
C VAL A 237 -1.08 7.94 24.37
N LEU A 238 -0.76 8.38 23.15
CA LEU A 238 -1.57 9.34 22.41
C LEU A 238 -3.02 8.85 22.23
N LYS A 239 -3.19 7.57 21.86
CA LYS A 239 -4.51 7.00 21.63
C LYS A 239 -5.26 6.76 22.93
N LYS A 240 -4.59 6.31 23.99
CA LYS A 240 -5.18 6.10 25.32
C LYS A 240 -5.69 7.42 25.92
N THR A 241 -4.90 8.49 25.86
CA THR A 241 -5.27 9.80 26.41
C THR A 241 -6.55 10.37 25.78
N HIS A 242 -6.80 10.06 24.50
CA HIS A 242 -7.89 10.66 23.74
C HIS A 242 -9.04 9.70 23.42
N SER A 243 -8.99 8.41 23.81
CA SER A 243 -10.08 7.46 23.49
C SER A 243 -10.95 7.20 24.71
N LEU A 244 -12.27 7.43 24.60
CA LEU A 244 -13.22 7.23 25.71
C LEU A 244 -13.28 5.76 26.18
N PHE A 245 -13.14 4.81 25.25
CA PHE A 245 -13.16 3.37 25.53
C PHE A 245 -11.88 2.73 24.99
N TYR A 246 -10.74 3.19 25.50
CA TYR A 246 -9.45 2.66 25.08
C TYR A 246 -9.32 1.16 25.41
N LYS A 247 -8.86 0.39 24.42
CA LYS A 247 -8.51 -1.02 24.55
C LYS A 247 -7.06 -1.19 24.08
N PRO A 248 -6.14 -1.61 24.97
CA PRO A 248 -4.75 -1.84 24.59
C PRO A 248 -4.63 -2.97 23.56
N PHE A 249 -3.50 -2.99 22.85
CA PHE A 249 -3.18 -4.13 21.97
C PHE A 249 -2.97 -5.39 22.84
N PRO A 250 -3.65 -6.52 22.55
CA PRO A 250 -3.68 -7.69 23.44
C PRO A 250 -2.31 -8.23 23.84
N TYR A 251 -1.34 -8.26 22.92
CA TYR A 251 0.00 -8.80 23.22
C TYR A 251 0.70 -8.05 24.36
N PHE A 252 0.51 -6.73 24.43
CA PHE A 252 1.14 -5.92 25.47
C PHE A 252 0.27 -5.80 26.72
N SER A 253 -1.01 -6.16 26.70
CA SER A 253 -1.93 -5.95 27.83
C SER A 253 -1.76 -6.93 28.99
N ASP A 254 -1.08 -8.05 28.76
CA ASP A 254 -0.85 -9.08 29.79
C ASP A 254 0.29 -8.70 30.75
N ASP A 255 1.01 -7.61 30.47
CA ASP A 255 2.07 -7.10 31.31
C ASP A 255 1.51 -6.17 32.40
N SER A 256 1.73 -6.41 33.68
CA SER A 256 1.33 -5.48 34.77
C SER A 256 1.79 -4.03 34.56
N GLU A 257 2.86 -3.81 33.79
CA GLU A 257 3.39 -2.47 33.46
C GLU A 257 2.92 -1.93 32.10
N TRP A 258 2.00 -2.63 31.41
CA TRP A 258 1.50 -2.27 30.07
C TRP A 258 0.97 -0.84 29.99
N GLU A 259 0.46 -0.35 31.11
CA GLU A 259 -0.21 0.92 31.20
C GLU A 259 0.73 2.12 31.01
N HIS A 260 2.02 1.95 31.32
CA HIS A 260 3.03 3.01 31.27
C HIS A 260 4.21 2.66 30.36
N THR A 261 4.63 1.39 30.31
CA THR A 261 5.86 0.95 29.63
C THR A 261 5.68 -0.38 28.89
N PRO A 262 4.74 -0.48 27.94
CA PRO A 262 4.48 -1.74 27.24
C PRO A 262 5.75 -2.28 26.56
N GLY A 263 5.94 -3.60 26.63
CA GLY A 263 7.10 -4.30 26.05
C GLY A 263 8.39 -4.24 26.88
N ILE A 264 8.37 -3.66 28.10
CA ILE A 264 9.56 -3.55 28.96
C ILE A 264 10.14 -4.92 29.34
N LYS A 265 9.29 -5.91 29.67
CA LYS A 265 9.73 -7.28 29.95
C LYS A 265 10.43 -7.92 28.75
N GLY A 266 9.96 -7.65 27.53
CA GLY A 266 10.58 -8.11 26.30
C GLY A 266 12.00 -7.55 26.14
N LEU A 267 12.18 -6.24 26.34
CA LEU A 267 13.50 -5.59 26.28
C LEU A 267 14.44 -6.09 27.38
N ALA A 268 13.95 -6.29 28.61
CA ALA A 268 14.74 -6.83 29.71
C ALA A 268 15.25 -8.24 29.38
N ASN A 269 14.39 -9.10 28.82
CA ASN A 269 14.77 -10.44 28.38
C ASN A 269 15.85 -10.40 27.28
N ILE A 270 15.68 -9.57 26.25
CA ILE A 270 16.68 -9.42 25.16
C ILE A 270 18.03 -8.96 25.74
N THR A 271 18.01 -7.99 26.65
CA THR A 271 19.22 -7.48 27.31
C THR A 271 19.92 -8.55 28.14
N GLN A 272 19.16 -9.38 28.85
CA GLN A 272 19.70 -10.53 29.60
C GLN A 272 20.32 -11.58 28.66
N LEU A 273 19.66 -11.88 27.53
CA LEU A 273 20.20 -12.82 26.53
C LEU A 273 21.51 -12.30 25.93
N LEU A 274 21.62 -10.99 25.67
CA LEU A 274 22.88 -10.36 25.25
C LEU A 274 23.97 -10.44 26.31
N ALA A 275 23.62 -10.20 27.58
CA ALA A 275 24.57 -10.28 28.70
C ALA A 275 25.09 -11.70 28.95
N THR A 276 24.29 -12.71 28.62
CA THR A 276 24.65 -14.13 28.71
C THR A 276 25.19 -14.71 27.40
N GLU A 277 25.53 -13.85 26.43
CA GLU A 277 26.11 -14.21 25.13
C GLU A 277 25.25 -15.15 24.27
N ARG A 278 23.94 -15.23 24.55
CA ARG A 278 22.97 -16.00 23.78
C ARG A 278 22.47 -15.20 22.58
N TYR A 279 23.36 -14.90 21.64
CA TYR A 279 23.11 -13.95 20.55
C TYR A 279 21.96 -14.35 19.62
N ASN A 280 21.84 -15.62 19.25
CA ASN A 280 20.74 -16.09 18.40
C ASN A 280 19.38 -15.99 19.12
N ASP A 281 19.34 -16.30 20.42
CA ASP A 281 18.11 -16.17 21.21
C ASP A 281 17.73 -14.70 21.39
N ALA A 282 18.71 -13.81 21.59
CA ALA A 282 18.49 -12.37 21.65
C ALA A 282 17.90 -11.85 20.32
N ARG A 283 18.47 -12.24 19.17
CA ARG A 283 17.97 -11.92 17.84
C ARG A 283 16.53 -12.41 17.65
N LYS A 284 16.25 -13.67 18.00
CA LYS A 284 14.89 -14.25 17.94
C LYS A 284 13.89 -13.49 18.81
N ALA A 285 14.27 -13.14 20.04
CA ALA A 285 13.43 -12.36 20.94
C ALA A 285 13.20 -10.93 20.44
N SER A 286 14.22 -10.29 19.85
CA SER A 286 14.08 -8.99 19.17
C SER A 286 13.13 -9.07 17.99
N ALA A 287 13.25 -10.09 17.13
CA ALA A 287 12.38 -10.30 15.97
C ALA A 287 10.90 -10.41 16.39
N GLU A 288 10.63 -11.17 17.45
CA GLU A 288 9.26 -11.30 17.97
C GLU A 288 8.77 -9.97 18.56
N LEU A 289 9.58 -9.26 19.34
CA LEU A 289 9.19 -7.96 19.89
C LEU A 289 8.91 -6.92 18.79
N ILE A 290 9.74 -6.89 17.74
CA ILE A 290 9.57 -6.04 16.56
C ILE A 290 8.23 -6.34 15.87
N LYS A 291 7.97 -7.61 15.59
CA LYS A 291 6.71 -8.05 14.97
C LYS A 291 5.50 -7.59 15.77
N GLN A 292 5.55 -7.71 17.09
CA GLN A 292 4.46 -7.32 17.99
C GLN A 292 4.32 -5.80 18.13
N ALA A 293 5.44 -5.07 18.13
CA ALA A 293 5.44 -3.62 18.11
C ALA A 293 4.80 -3.08 16.82
N LEU A 294 5.16 -3.62 15.65
CA LEU A 294 4.56 -3.25 14.36
C LEU A 294 3.07 -3.63 14.27
N ALA A 295 2.70 -4.83 14.73
CA ALA A 295 1.29 -5.24 14.79
C ALA A 295 0.47 -4.33 15.72
N GLY A 296 1.02 -3.99 16.89
CA GLY A 296 0.43 -3.03 17.82
C GLY A 296 0.33 -1.62 17.23
N LEU A 297 1.35 -1.17 16.49
CA LEU A 297 1.35 0.12 15.82
C LEU A 297 0.22 0.19 14.78
N ARG A 298 0.10 -0.86 13.97
CA ARG A 298 -0.97 -0.99 12.98
C ARG A 298 -2.35 -1.04 13.62
N TYR A 299 -2.50 -1.74 14.75
CA TYR A 299 -3.74 -1.76 15.53
C TYR A 299 -4.14 -0.34 15.96
N LEU A 300 -3.20 0.46 16.47
CA LEU A 300 -3.47 1.82 16.92
C LEU A 300 -3.73 2.79 15.76
N GLU A 301 -3.03 2.65 14.64
CA GLU A 301 -3.26 3.45 13.42
C GLU A 301 -4.63 3.20 12.80
N THR A 302 -5.14 1.98 12.96
CA THR A 302 -6.40 1.55 12.36
C THR A 302 -7.51 1.43 13.39
N TYR A 303 -7.31 1.99 14.58
CA TYR A 303 -8.18 1.82 15.74
C TYR A 303 -9.61 2.29 15.47
N ASP A 304 -9.78 3.43 14.80
CA ASP A 304 -11.10 4.00 14.48
C ASP A 304 -11.67 3.49 13.15
N ARG A 305 -10.94 2.61 12.44
CA ARG A 305 -11.32 2.14 11.10
C ARG A 305 -12.72 1.53 11.07
N SER A 306 -13.06 0.70 12.06
CA SER A 306 -14.37 0.06 12.15
C SER A 306 -15.50 1.06 12.37
N LEU A 307 -15.26 2.08 13.21
CA LEU A 307 -16.21 3.16 13.47
C LEU A 307 -16.45 3.98 12.19
N ILE A 308 -15.39 4.48 11.56
CA ILE A 308 -15.50 5.26 10.31
C ILE A 308 -16.19 4.43 9.23
N ARG A 309 -15.79 3.16 9.06
CA ARG A 309 -16.41 2.25 8.09
C ARG A 309 -17.91 2.09 8.36
N GLY A 310 -18.33 1.95 9.61
CA GLY A 310 -19.75 1.90 9.98
C GLY A 310 -20.50 3.19 9.63
N ILE A 311 -19.92 4.36 9.90
CA ILE A 311 -20.49 5.67 9.56
C ILE A 311 -20.65 5.80 8.04
N VAL A 312 -19.60 5.47 7.27
CA VAL A 312 -19.60 5.57 5.80
C VAL A 312 -20.59 4.60 5.18
N ILE A 313 -20.65 3.34 5.64
CA ILE A 313 -21.65 2.37 5.18
C ILE A 313 -23.06 2.89 5.47
N SER A 314 -23.31 3.38 6.68
CA SER A 314 -24.61 3.98 7.03
C SER A 314 -24.95 5.16 6.14
N ALA A 315 -23.97 6.00 5.78
CA ALA A 315 -24.16 7.14 4.89
C ALA A 315 -24.58 6.70 3.49
N TYR A 316 -23.87 5.74 2.90
CA TYR A 316 -24.21 5.20 1.57
C TYR A 316 -25.56 4.50 1.57
N LEU A 317 -25.87 3.69 2.59
CA LEU A 317 -27.18 3.05 2.70
C LEU A 317 -28.30 4.08 2.84
N GLY A 318 -28.09 5.13 3.64
CA GLY A 318 -29.04 6.23 3.77
C GLY A 318 -29.23 6.98 2.46
N TRP A 319 -28.15 7.26 1.73
CA TRP A 319 -28.20 7.92 0.43
C TRP A 319 -28.95 7.08 -0.62
N ILE A 320 -28.69 5.76 -0.66
CA ILE A 320 -29.42 4.82 -1.51
C ILE A 320 -30.90 4.81 -1.15
N ALA A 321 -31.24 4.73 0.14
CA ALA A 321 -32.63 4.76 0.60
C ALA A 321 -33.33 6.08 0.24
N PHE A 322 -32.64 7.21 0.40
CA PHE A 322 -33.16 8.52 0.03
C PHE A 322 -33.38 8.65 -1.48
N SER A 323 -32.43 8.17 -2.28
CA SER A 323 -32.54 8.16 -3.75
C SER A 323 -33.66 7.24 -4.21
N ALA A 324 -33.77 6.04 -3.62
CA ALA A 324 -34.86 5.10 -3.90
C ALA A 324 -36.23 5.74 -3.61
N ALA A 325 -36.36 6.53 -2.55
CA ALA A 325 -37.60 7.25 -2.25
C ALA A 325 -38.02 8.27 -3.33
N HIS A 326 -37.11 8.70 -4.21
CA HIS A 326 -37.45 9.60 -5.34
C HIS A 326 -37.76 8.84 -6.64
N ILE A 327 -37.42 7.55 -6.69
CA ILE A 327 -37.58 6.71 -7.88
C ILE A 327 -38.80 5.80 -7.73
N LEU A 328 -39.08 5.35 -6.51
CA LEU A 328 -40.18 4.43 -6.24
C LEU A 328 -41.55 5.11 -6.44
N PRO A 329 -42.56 4.37 -6.94
CA PRO A 329 -43.93 4.87 -7.08
C PRO A 329 -44.49 5.45 -5.78
N GLU A 330 -45.37 6.45 -5.88
CA GLU A 330 -45.97 7.15 -4.73
C GLU A 330 -46.70 6.21 -3.75
N GLU A 331 -47.21 5.08 -4.23
CA GLU A 331 -47.82 4.02 -3.41
C GLU A 331 -46.86 3.44 -2.36
N PHE A 332 -45.55 3.48 -2.61
CA PHE A 332 -44.51 3.02 -1.68
C PHE A 332 -43.86 4.17 -0.89
N VAL A 333 -44.12 5.43 -1.25
CA VAL A 333 -43.46 6.62 -0.70
C VAL A 333 -44.49 7.59 -0.12
N GLN A 334 -44.98 7.26 1.08
CA GLN A 334 -45.87 8.11 1.85
C GLN A 334 -45.08 8.81 2.96
N PRO A 335 -45.07 10.15 2.99
CA PRO A 335 -44.26 10.89 3.95
C PRO A 335 -44.81 10.78 5.38
N LEU A 336 -43.92 10.96 6.36
CA LEU A 336 -44.33 11.09 7.76
C LEU A 336 -45.19 12.35 7.98
N GLN A 337 -46.34 12.19 8.63
CA GLN A 337 -47.25 13.30 8.97
C GLN A 337 -46.63 14.29 9.96
N SER A 338 -45.78 13.82 10.87
CA SER A 338 -45.06 14.67 11.83
C SER A 338 -43.56 14.37 11.80
N THR A 339 -42.74 15.41 11.66
CA THR A 339 -41.28 15.31 11.64
C THR A 339 -40.62 15.75 12.94
N PHE A 340 -41.38 16.17 13.97
CA PHE A 340 -40.80 16.71 15.20
C PHE A 340 -39.89 15.70 15.90
N ALA A 341 -40.39 14.49 16.15
CA ALA A 341 -39.62 13.42 16.77
C ALA A 341 -38.40 13.02 15.93
N LEU A 342 -38.57 12.92 14.60
CA LEU A 342 -37.48 12.60 13.67
C LEU A 342 -36.36 13.66 13.70
N ASN A 343 -36.73 14.94 13.71
CA ASN A 343 -35.77 16.05 13.81
C ASN A 343 -35.05 16.04 15.16
N ALA A 344 -35.77 15.84 16.26
CA ALA A 344 -35.19 15.76 17.60
C ALA A 344 -34.20 14.59 17.71
N ILE A 345 -34.59 13.39 17.26
CA ILE A 345 -33.71 12.21 17.27
C ILE A 345 -32.47 12.44 16.39
N SER A 346 -32.65 12.98 15.19
CA SER A 346 -31.54 13.27 14.27
C SER A 346 -30.54 14.26 14.89
N ALA A 347 -31.04 15.33 15.51
CA ALA A 347 -30.22 16.32 16.20
C ALA A 347 -29.49 15.72 17.41
N VAL A 348 -30.17 14.91 18.23
CA VAL A 348 -29.55 14.23 19.38
C VAL A 348 -28.44 13.30 18.94
N ILE A 349 -28.67 12.48 17.90
CA ILE A 349 -27.64 11.58 17.36
C ILE A 349 -26.43 12.39 16.89
N LEU A 350 -26.64 13.43 16.08
CA LEU A 350 -25.56 14.26 15.54
C LEU A 350 -24.74 14.92 16.66
N VAL A 351 -25.41 15.56 17.61
CA VAL A 351 -24.77 16.24 18.74
C VAL A 351 -24.04 15.24 19.64
N ALA A 352 -24.61 14.06 19.90
CA ALA A 352 -23.95 13.03 20.71
C ALA A 352 -22.66 12.54 20.07
N PHE A 353 -22.66 12.25 18.76
CA PHE A 353 -21.45 11.85 18.04
C PHE A 353 -20.43 13.00 17.97
N TRP A 354 -20.85 14.22 17.66
CA TRP A 354 -19.95 15.38 17.61
C TRP A 354 -19.33 15.70 18.98
N ALA A 355 -20.10 15.59 20.06
CA ALA A 355 -19.59 15.74 21.42
C ALA A 355 -18.57 14.62 21.74
N SER A 356 -18.87 13.38 21.37
CA SER A 356 -17.93 12.25 21.52
C SER A 356 -16.63 12.48 20.74
N PHE A 357 -16.70 12.97 19.50
CA PHE A 357 -15.52 13.30 18.69
C PHE A 357 -14.73 14.48 19.28
N ALA A 358 -15.41 15.48 19.85
CA ALA A 358 -14.75 16.62 20.48
C ALA A 358 -14.00 16.20 21.75
N LEU A 359 -14.63 15.38 22.60
CA LEU A 359 -13.99 14.81 23.78
C LEU A 359 -12.77 13.95 23.40
N GLN A 360 -12.84 13.26 22.25
CA GLN A 360 -11.76 12.42 21.75
C GLN A 360 -10.75 13.15 20.85
N LYS A 361 -10.88 14.48 20.69
CA LYS A 361 -10.07 15.31 19.77
C LYS A 361 -9.92 14.70 18.37
N SER A 362 -11.00 14.12 17.85
CA SER A 362 -10.99 13.46 16.54
C SER A 362 -10.79 14.48 15.41
N PRO A 363 -10.25 14.05 14.25
CA PRO A 363 -10.10 14.92 13.09
C PRO A 363 -11.43 15.54 12.63
N ALA A 364 -11.38 16.75 12.08
CA ALA A 364 -12.56 17.48 11.59
C ALA A 364 -13.40 16.67 10.56
N THR A 365 -12.76 15.76 9.83
CA THR A 365 -13.41 14.88 8.85
C THR A 365 -14.45 13.95 9.47
N PHE A 366 -14.30 13.55 10.75
CA PHE A 366 -15.29 12.68 11.43
C PHE A 366 -16.64 13.39 11.60
N TYR A 367 -16.61 14.68 11.89
CA TYR A 367 -17.80 15.50 12.06
C TYR A 367 -18.58 15.60 10.74
N ALA A 368 -17.84 15.85 9.65
CA ALA A 368 -18.38 15.85 8.30
C ALA A 368 -18.98 14.47 7.97
N TYR A 369 -18.22 13.39 8.14
CA TYR A 369 -18.70 12.03 7.85
C TYR A 369 -19.97 11.64 8.62
N MET A 370 -20.12 12.06 9.88
CA MET A 370 -21.32 11.76 10.65
C MET A 370 -22.54 12.60 10.24
N ALA A 371 -22.34 13.78 9.65
CA ALA A 371 -23.46 14.60 9.17
C ALA A 371 -24.22 13.92 8.01
N PHE A 372 -23.51 13.23 7.10
CA PHE A 372 -24.11 12.56 5.94
C PHE A 372 -25.14 11.47 6.29
N PRO A 373 -24.85 10.45 7.12
CA PRO A 373 -25.84 9.43 7.46
C PRO A 373 -27.04 10.04 8.19
N VAL A 374 -26.83 11.01 9.10
CA VAL A 374 -27.95 11.69 9.77
C VAL A 374 -28.84 12.40 8.76
N TYR A 375 -28.23 13.16 7.83
CA TYR A 375 -28.96 13.86 6.78
C TYR A 375 -29.76 12.89 5.90
N PHE A 376 -29.09 11.90 5.29
CA PHE A 376 -29.75 11.02 4.33
C PHE A 376 -30.81 10.13 4.97
N TRP A 377 -30.54 9.53 6.14
CA TRP A 377 -31.55 8.72 6.81
C TRP A 377 -32.73 9.55 7.28
N ARG A 378 -32.51 10.76 7.80
CA ARG A 378 -33.61 11.67 8.13
C ARG A 378 -34.49 11.91 6.91
N HIS A 379 -33.90 12.21 5.77
CA HIS A 379 -34.64 12.50 4.55
C HIS A 379 -35.34 11.26 3.97
N ALA A 380 -34.68 10.10 3.96
CA ALA A 380 -35.27 8.82 3.55
C ALA A 380 -36.47 8.44 4.44
N ILE A 381 -36.32 8.53 5.76
CA ILE A 381 -37.38 8.23 6.73
C ILE A 381 -38.51 9.25 6.63
N LYS A 382 -38.21 10.53 6.40
CA LYS A 382 -39.25 11.54 6.15
C LYS A 382 -40.11 11.17 4.94
N ALA A 383 -39.49 10.71 3.85
CA ALA A 383 -40.19 10.38 2.61
C ALA A 383 -40.96 9.06 2.68
N THR A 384 -40.46 8.05 3.39
CA THR A 384 -41.00 6.68 3.37
C THR A 384 -41.67 6.24 4.67
N GLY A 385 -41.48 6.97 5.77
CA GLY A 385 -41.90 6.55 7.09
C GLY A 385 -43.42 6.47 7.28
N GLY A 386 -44.20 7.22 6.49
CA GLY A 386 -45.66 7.07 6.45
C GLY A 386 -46.08 5.71 5.89
N SER A 387 -45.40 5.21 4.85
CA SER A 387 -45.63 3.87 4.29
C SER A 387 -45.35 2.79 5.33
N VAL A 388 -44.24 2.92 6.07
CA VAL A 388 -43.84 1.97 7.12
C VAL A 388 -44.86 1.96 8.27
N VAL A 389 -45.37 3.12 8.68
CA VAL A 389 -46.41 3.23 9.70
C VAL A 389 -47.75 2.64 9.20
N ALA A 390 -48.09 2.80 7.92
CA ALA A 390 -49.27 2.18 7.35
C ALA A 390 -49.18 0.65 7.31
N LEU A 391 -48.01 0.10 6.95
CA LEU A 391 -47.72 -1.34 6.95
C LEU A 391 -47.82 -1.97 8.34
N THR A 392 -47.41 -1.26 9.40
CA THR A 392 -47.50 -1.77 10.79
C THR A 392 -48.91 -1.72 11.36
N LYS A 393 -49.77 -0.82 10.88
CA LYS A 393 -51.18 -0.70 11.32
C LYS A 393 -52.14 -1.62 10.58
N ASN A 394 -51.77 -2.11 9.40
CA ASN A 394 -52.62 -2.99 8.59
C ASN A 394 -51.87 -4.27 8.23
N PRO A 395 -51.93 -5.33 9.08
CA PRO A 395 -51.12 -6.55 8.92
C PRO A 395 -51.55 -7.42 7.74
N ALA A 396 -52.56 -7.02 6.96
CA ALA A 396 -52.94 -7.63 5.69
C ALA A 396 -51.98 -7.24 4.54
N VAL A 397 -50.70 -7.01 4.83
CA VAL A 397 -49.66 -6.94 3.80
C VAL A 397 -49.63 -8.31 3.14
N ASP A 398 -50.00 -8.34 1.86
CA ASP A 398 -50.01 -9.56 1.07
C ASP A 398 -48.61 -10.21 1.16
N ARG A 399 -48.52 -11.36 1.84
CA ARG A 399 -47.25 -12.07 2.06
C ARG A 399 -46.55 -12.33 0.72
N VAL A 400 -47.32 -12.47 -0.36
CA VAL A 400 -46.81 -12.62 -1.72
C VAL A 400 -46.09 -11.36 -2.22
N ALA A 401 -46.62 -10.18 -1.94
CA ALA A 401 -45.98 -8.91 -2.31
C ALA A 401 -44.67 -8.70 -1.53
N LEU A 402 -44.65 -9.02 -0.23
CA LEU A 402 -43.44 -8.95 0.59
C LEU A 402 -42.39 -9.96 0.10
N THR A 403 -42.76 -11.21 -0.18
CA THR A 403 -41.83 -12.21 -0.73
C THR A 403 -41.26 -11.76 -2.08
N LYS A 404 -42.07 -11.18 -2.98
CA LYS A 404 -41.57 -10.64 -4.26
C LYS A 404 -40.55 -9.51 -4.07
N VAL A 405 -40.80 -8.59 -3.15
CA VAL A 405 -39.86 -7.51 -2.82
C VAL A 405 -38.56 -8.06 -2.25
N ILE A 406 -38.63 -9.03 -1.33
CA ILE A 406 -37.45 -9.68 -0.75
C ILE A 406 -36.64 -10.39 -1.84
N VAL A 407 -37.28 -11.21 -2.69
CA VAL A 407 -36.61 -11.93 -3.78
C VAL A 407 -35.93 -10.96 -4.75
N ARG A 408 -36.60 -9.87 -5.16
CA ARG A 408 -36.01 -8.84 -6.01
C ARG A 408 -34.84 -8.15 -5.33
N GLY A 409 -34.96 -7.81 -4.05
CA GLY A 409 -33.87 -7.24 -3.25
C GLY A 409 -32.66 -8.18 -3.21
N CYS A 410 -32.87 -9.47 -2.95
CA CYS A 410 -31.82 -10.48 -2.99
C CYS A 410 -31.15 -10.58 -4.37
N LEU A 411 -31.92 -10.53 -5.46
CA LEU A 411 -31.36 -10.54 -6.82
C LEU A 411 -30.51 -9.30 -7.12
N VAL A 412 -30.95 -8.11 -6.69
CA VAL A 412 -30.17 -6.87 -6.84
C VAL A 412 -28.87 -6.96 -6.05
N VAL A 413 -28.94 -7.42 -4.79
CA VAL A 413 -27.72 -7.61 -3.98
C VAL A 413 -26.79 -8.63 -4.63
N ALA A 414 -27.31 -9.76 -5.12
CA ALA A 414 -26.51 -10.76 -5.80
C ALA A 414 -25.86 -10.21 -7.08
N ALA A 415 -26.58 -9.41 -7.86
CA ALA A 415 -26.03 -8.76 -9.06
C ALA A 415 -24.92 -7.77 -8.69
N LEU A 416 -25.14 -6.89 -7.70
CA LEU A 416 -24.12 -5.95 -7.24
C LEU A 416 -22.88 -6.65 -6.69
N GLN A 417 -23.05 -7.71 -5.90
CA GLN A 417 -21.93 -8.53 -5.43
C GLN A 417 -21.18 -9.18 -6.60
N SER A 418 -21.90 -9.69 -7.59
CA SER A 418 -21.29 -10.25 -8.80
C SER A 418 -20.48 -9.20 -9.57
N MET A 419 -20.99 -7.96 -9.69
CA MET A 419 -20.25 -6.86 -10.30
C MET A 419 -18.97 -6.52 -9.53
N VAL A 420 -19.01 -6.55 -8.20
CA VAL A 420 -17.81 -6.33 -7.36
C VAL A 420 -16.77 -7.41 -7.62
N VAL A 421 -17.17 -8.69 -7.62
CA VAL A 421 -16.25 -9.81 -7.92
C VAL A 421 -15.76 -9.76 -9.37
N ALA A 422 -16.56 -9.21 -10.29
CA ALA A 422 -16.19 -9.09 -11.70
C ALA A 422 -15.03 -8.10 -11.95
N TYR A 423 -14.68 -7.24 -10.98
CA TYR A 423 -13.44 -6.45 -11.03
C TYR A 423 -12.18 -7.30 -10.87
N THR A 424 -12.25 -8.43 -10.16
CA THR A 424 -11.12 -9.36 -10.01
C THR A 424 -11.19 -10.53 -11.00
N HIS A 425 -12.39 -10.97 -11.36
CA HIS A 425 -12.63 -12.06 -12.30
C HIS A 425 -13.50 -11.60 -13.47
N ARG A 426 -12.86 -11.07 -14.51
CA ARG A 426 -13.53 -10.50 -15.69
C ARG A 426 -14.51 -11.46 -16.39
N SER A 427 -14.32 -12.78 -16.27
CA SER A 427 -15.22 -13.80 -16.80
C SER A 427 -16.65 -13.72 -16.25
N ILE A 428 -16.86 -13.10 -15.09
CA ILE A 428 -18.20 -12.87 -14.53
C ILE A 428 -19.00 -11.90 -15.40
N TRP A 429 -18.36 -10.90 -16.01
CA TRP A 429 -19.02 -10.03 -16.99
C TRP A 429 -19.50 -10.82 -18.21
N SER A 430 -18.70 -11.78 -18.69
CA SER A 430 -19.10 -12.69 -19.78
C SER A 430 -20.34 -13.50 -19.41
N ILE A 431 -20.37 -14.08 -18.20
CA ILE A 431 -21.55 -14.80 -17.69
C ILE A 431 -22.76 -13.85 -17.63
N GLY A 432 -22.58 -12.62 -17.14
CA GLY A 432 -23.61 -11.59 -17.08
C GLY A 432 -24.19 -11.27 -18.46
N PHE A 433 -23.35 -11.08 -19.47
CA PHE A 433 -23.80 -10.86 -20.84
C PHE A 433 -24.56 -12.06 -21.42
N VAL A 434 -24.14 -13.29 -21.12
CA VAL A 434 -24.89 -14.50 -21.54
C VAL A 434 -26.27 -14.56 -20.86
N ILE A 435 -26.35 -14.25 -19.56
CA ILE A 435 -27.63 -14.19 -18.83
C ILE A 435 -28.53 -13.09 -19.41
N MET A 436 -27.99 -11.90 -19.69
CA MET A 436 -28.75 -10.79 -20.30
C MET A 436 -29.17 -11.08 -21.75
N GLY A 437 -28.37 -11.82 -22.50
CA GLY A 437 -28.64 -12.16 -23.90
C GLY A 437 -29.66 -13.28 -24.06
N LEU A 438 -29.60 -14.31 -23.21
CA LEU A 438 -30.40 -15.53 -23.36
C LEU A 438 -31.50 -15.66 -22.32
N VAL A 439 -31.19 -15.48 -21.04
CA VAL A 439 -32.12 -15.82 -19.94
C VAL A 439 -33.11 -14.69 -19.68
N TRP A 440 -32.65 -13.45 -19.62
CA TRP A 440 -33.50 -12.31 -19.29
C TRP A 440 -34.64 -12.08 -20.31
N PRO A 441 -34.40 -12.12 -21.64
CA PRO A 441 -35.47 -11.98 -22.62
C PRO A 441 -36.52 -13.09 -22.51
N LEU A 442 -36.07 -14.34 -22.35
CA LEU A 442 -36.97 -15.50 -22.23
C LEU A 442 -37.90 -15.43 -21.01
N LEU A 443 -37.45 -14.79 -19.93
CA LEU A 443 -38.21 -14.68 -18.68
C LEU A 443 -39.06 -13.41 -18.58
N THR A 444 -38.73 -12.35 -19.33
CA THR A 444 -39.30 -11.01 -19.08
C THR A 444 -39.87 -10.32 -20.31
N TRP A 445 -39.46 -10.67 -21.53
CA TRP A 445 -40.01 -10.01 -22.72
C TRP A 445 -41.45 -10.45 -22.98
N PRO A 446 -42.35 -9.52 -23.33
CA PRO A 446 -43.69 -9.88 -23.79
C PRO A 446 -43.60 -10.78 -25.03
N THR A 447 -44.42 -11.83 -25.08
CA THR A 447 -44.53 -12.75 -26.22
C THR A 447 -44.89 -12.05 -27.53
N GLU A 448 -45.49 -10.86 -27.44
CA GLU A 448 -45.98 -10.11 -28.59
C GLU A 448 -44.83 -9.37 -29.26
N MET A 449 -43.83 -8.97 -28.48
CA MET A 449 -42.63 -8.28 -28.96
C MET A 449 -41.77 -9.18 -29.85
N THR A 450 -41.70 -10.48 -29.54
CA THR A 450 -40.97 -11.48 -30.34
C THR A 450 -41.76 -11.97 -31.55
N LYS A 451 -43.09 -11.78 -31.57
CA LYS A 451 -43.94 -12.08 -32.73
C LYS A 451 -43.91 -10.97 -33.77
N GLU A 452 -43.84 -9.71 -33.34
CA GLU A 452 -43.75 -8.55 -34.23
C GLU A 452 -42.40 -8.45 -34.94
N ASP A 453 -41.31 -8.80 -34.25
CA ASP A 453 -39.96 -8.89 -34.85
C ASP A 453 -39.26 -10.20 -34.45
N PRO A 454 -39.26 -11.23 -35.32
CA PRO A 454 -38.62 -12.51 -35.03
C PRO A 454 -37.08 -12.43 -35.00
N TYR A 455 -36.48 -11.36 -35.53
CA TYR A 455 -35.04 -11.17 -35.55
C TYR A 455 -34.51 -10.45 -34.29
N LEU A 456 -35.39 -9.85 -33.49
CA LEU A 456 -34.99 -9.07 -32.32
C LEU A 456 -34.26 -9.91 -31.27
N PHE A 457 -34.84 -11.05 -30.89
CA PHE A 457 -34.21 -11.97 -29.92
C PHE A 457 -32.86 -12.53 -30.40
N PRO A 458 -32.74 -13.14 -31.60
CA PRO A 458 -31.45 -13.67 -32.05
C PRO A 458 -30.40 -12.57 -32.25
N SER A 459 -30.80 -11.37 -32.69
CA SER A 459 -29.88 -10.23 -32.81
C SER A 459 -29.38 -9.75 -31.45
N TRP A 460 -30.27 -9.63 -30.45
CA TRP A 460 -29.91 -9.28 -29.08
C TRP A 460 -28.98 -10.34 -28.46
N ALA A 461 -29.35 -11.62 -28.54
CA ALA A 461 -28.55 -12.73 -28.05
C ALA A 461 -27.17 -12.78 -28.72
N GLY A 462 -27.11 -12.57 -30.05
CA GLY A 462 -25.87 -12.49 -30.80
C GLY A 462 -24.96 -11.36 -30.34
N LEU A 463 -25.49 -10.15 -30.21
CA LEU A 463 -24.74 -8.99 -29.73
C LEU A 463 -24.21 -9.18 -28.30
N CYS A 464 -25.05 -9.70 -27.40
CA CYS A 464 -24.62 -10.00 -26.02
C CYS A 464 -23.52 -11.07 -26.00
N THR A 465 -23.65 -12.13 -26.81
CA THR A 465 -22.64 -13.22 -26.87
C THR A 465 -21.31 -12.74 -27.45
N ILE A 466 -21.34 -11.91 -28.50
CA ILE A 466 -20.13 -11.29 -29.06
C ILE A 466 -19.46 -10.40 -28.00
N THR A 467 -20.26 -9.60 -27.29
CA THR A 467 -19.76 -8.74 -26.21
C THR A 467 -19.18 -9.57 -25.04
N ALA A 468 -19.73 -10.75 -24.76
CA ALA A 468 -19.25 -11.66 -23.73
C ALA A 468 -17.83 -12.21 -24.01
N ILE A 469 -17.32 -12.12 -25.23
CA ILE A 469 -15.94 -12.51 -25.57
C ILE A 469 -14.94 -11.48 -25.03
N PHE A 470 -15.29 -10.19 -25.06
CA PHE A 470 -14.36 -9.11 -24.74
C PHE A 470 -13.72 -9.21 -23.34
N PRO A 471 -14.47 -9.53 -22.25
CA PRO A 471 -13.86 -9.70 -20.92
C PRO A 471 -12.88 -10.88 -20.82
N LEU A 472 -12.89 -11.83 -21.76
CA LEU A 472 -12.01 -13.00 -21.79
C LEU A 472 -10.71 -12.75 -22.57
N LEU A 473 -10.63 -11.65 -23.33
CA LEU A 473 -9.43 -11.32 -24.09
C LEU A 473 -8.32 -10.80 -23.16
N PRO A 474 -7.03 -11.08 -23.46
CA PRO A 474 -5.91 -10.50 -22.75
C PRO A 474 -5.99 -8.97 -22.75
N VAL A 475 -5.68 -8.35 -21.61
CA VAL A 475 -5.62 -6.87 -21.48
C VAL A 475 -4.28 -6.34 -21.97
N ASP A 476 -3.22 -7.10 -21.71
CA ASP A 476 -1.85 -6.67 -21.97
C ASP A 476 -1.42 -7.01 -23.39
N LYS A 477 -0.70 -6.09 -24.05
CA LYS A 477 -0.01 -6.38 -25.30
C LYS A 477 1.27 -7.16 -24.98
N ALA A 478 1.49 -8.26 -25.68
CA ALA A 478 2.76 -8.98 -25.61
C ALA A 478 3.81 -8.25 -26.46
N GLU A 479 4.96 -7.94 -25.86
CA GLU A 479 6.10 -7.30 -26.52
C GLU A 479 7.19 -8.33 -26.75
N SER A 480 7.87 -8.23 -27.89
CA SER A 480 8.97 -9.12 -28.21
C SER A 480 10.06 -8.36 -28.95
N VAL A 481 11.26 -8.40 -28.39
CA VAL A 481 12.49 -7.84 -28.97
C VAL A 481 12.80 -8.49 -30.33
N MET A 482 12.31 -9.71 -30.57
CA MET A 482 12.53 -10.47 -31.81
C MET A 482 11.48 -10.20 -32.90
N LEU A 483 10.29 -9.73 -32.53
CA LEU A 483 9.17 -9.48 -33.46
C LEU A 483 9.01 -8.00 -33.85
N MET A 484 9.76 -7.12 -33.19
CA MET A 484 9.99 -5.72 -33.56
C MET A 484 11.38 -5.57 -34.12
#